data_AF-A0A7Z9UYA8-F1
#
_entry.id   AF-A0A7Z9UYA8-F1
#
_cell.length_a   1.000
_cell.length_b   1.000
_cell.length_c   1.000
_cell.angle_alpha   90.00
_cell.angle_beta   90.00
_cell.angle_gamma   90.00
#
_symmetry.space_group_name_H-M   'P 1'
#
loop_
_entity.id
_entity.type
_entity.pdbx_description
1 polymer ?
#
loop_
_entity_poly.entity_id
_entity_poly.type
_entity_poly.pdbx_seq_one_letter_code
_entity_poly.pdbx_strand_id
1 'polypeptide(L)'
;YLFTLRLLPVVPFFVINMGMGLTPLRTLTFYWVSQLGMLPGTILYVNAGSELAKIESLGDILSPTLIGSFVLLGIFPLAVKKIITVFEARRGEKNV
;
A
#
# COMPACT_ATOMS: atom_id res chain seq x y z
N TYR A 1 9.43 -10.26 2.05
CA TYR A 1 8.93 -10.36 0.66
C TYR A 1 7.42 -10.17 0.56
N LEU A 2 6.54 -11.09 1.01
CA LEU A 2 5.08 -10.92 0.86
C LEU A 2 4.55 -9.59 1.43
N PHE A 3 4.95 -9.22 2.65
CA PHE A 3 4.57 -7.95 3.28
C PHE A 3 4.92 -6.74 2.39
N THR A 4 6.17 -6.66 1.92
CA THR A 4 6.66 -5.62 1.01
C THR A 4 5.86 -5.57 -0.29
N LEU A 5 5.58 -6.73 -0.90
CA LEU A 5 4.78 -6.83 -2.13
C LEU A 5 3.33 -6.40 -1.92
N ARG A 6 2.78 -6.55 -0.71
CA ARG A 6 1.42 -6.09 -0.37
C ARG A 6 1.35 -4.60 -0.11
N LEU A 7 2.43 -4.03 0.44
CA LEU A 7 2.50 -2.62 0.79
C LEU A 7 2.82 -1.74 -0.44
N LEU A 8 3.57 -2.27 -1.41
CA LEU A 8 3.88 -1.59 -2.66
C LEU A 8 2.91 -2.01 -3.77
N PRO A 9 2.08 -1.10 -4.33
CA PRO A 9 1.12 -1.42 -5.39
C PRO A 9 1.79 -1.51 -6.77
N VAL A 10 2.99 -2.10 -6.85
CA VAL A 10 3.77 -2.21 -8.09
C VAL A 10 3.29 -3.38 -8.95
N VAL A 11 2.74 -4.42 -8.30
CA VAL A 11 2.26 -5.64 -8.95
C VAL A 11 0.77 -5.81 -8.66
N PRO A 12 -0.06 -6.14 -9.66
CA PRO A 12 -1.47 -6.44 -9.42
C PRO A 12 -1.66 -7.58 -8.41
N PHE A 13 -2.62 -7.43 -7.50
CA PHE A 13 -2.83 -8.39 -6.41
C PHE A 13 -3.14 -9.82 -6.87
N PHE A 14 -3.78 -9.99 -8.03
CA PHE A 14 -4.08 -11.32 -8.57
C PHE A 14 -2.79 -12.09 -8.95
N VAL A 15 -1.79 -11.39 -9.49
CA VAL A 15 -0.48 -11.97 -9.84
C VAL A 15 0.23 -12.42 -8.57
N ILE A 16 0.21 -11.59 -7.52
CA ILE A 16 0.77 -11.95 -6.22
C ILE A 16 0.05 -13.19 -5.66
N ASN A 17 -1.29 -13.22 -5.68
CA ASN A 17 -2.05 -14.36 -5.16
C ASN A 17 -1.71 -15.66 -5.88
N MET A 18 -1.66 -15.64 -7.22
CA MET A 18 -1.30 -16.82 -8.01
C MET A 18 0.14 -17.25 -7.75
N GLY A 19 1.10 -16.32 -7.75
CA GLY A 19 2.50 -16.62 -7.48
C GLY A 19 2.72 -17.19 -6.08
N MET A 20 2.07 -16.64 -5.06
CA MET A 20 2.15 -17.15 -3.69
C MET A 20 1.51 -18.53 -3.54
N GLY A 21 0.49 -18.84 -4.34
CA GLY A 21 -0.13 -20.18 -4.38
C GLY A 21 0.82 -21.29 -4.83
N LEU A 22 1.94 -20.95 -5.48
CA LEU A 22 2.98 -21.89 -5.89
C LEU A 22 4.10 -22.07 -4.83
N THR A 23 4.04 -21.32 -3.73
CA THR A 23 5.06 -21.36 -2.67
C THR A 23 4.60 -22.22 -1.49
N PRO A 24 5.52 -22.86 -0.72
CA PRO A 24 5.17 -23.64 0.47
C PRO A 24 4.81 -22.76 1.68
N LEU A 25 4.07 -21.66 1.47
CA LEU A 25 3.68 -20.72 2.52
C LEU A 25 2.43 -21.23 3.25
N ARG A 26 2.47 -21.28 4.58
CA ARG A 26 1.30 -21.63 5.40
C ARG A 26 0.17 -20.63 5.19
N THR A 27 -1.06 -21.12 5.04
CA THR A 27 -2.27 -20.30 4.81
C THR A 27 -2.47 -19.22 5.87
N LEU A 28 -2.22 -19.55 7.15
CA LEU A 28 -2.37 -18.58 8.24
C LEU A 28 -1.33 -17.46 8.18
N THR A 29 -0.09 -17.79 7.79
CA THR A 29 0.97 -16.80 7.55
C THR A 29 0.63 -15.91 6.38
N PHE A 30 0.16 -16.50 5.26
CA PHE A 30 -0.31 -15.74 4.11
C PHE A 30 -1.43 -14.76 4.49
N TYR A 31 -2.41 -15.23 5.27
CA TYR A 31 -3.57 -14.45 5.68
C TYR A 31 -3.15 -13.21 6.50
N TRP A 32 -2.52 -13.41 7.67
CA TRP A 32 -2.23 -12.29 8.57
C TRP A 32 -1.19 -11.32 8.00
N VAL A 33 -0.17 -11.82 7.29
CA VAL A 33 0.81 -10.95 6.63
C VAL A 33 0.15 -10.14 5.52
N SER A 34 -0.79 -10.72 4.77
CA SER A 34 -1.54 -9.98 3.75
C SER A 34 -2.43 -8.90 4.36
N GLN A 35 -3.15 -9.20 5.45
CA GLN A 35 -3.97 -8.19 6.14
C GLN A 35 -3.10 -7.00 6.57
N LEU A 36 -2.03 -7.25 7.32
CA LEU A 36 -1.15 -6.18 7.80
C LEU A 36 -0.49 -5.39 6.66
N GLY A 37 -0.08 -6.06 5.59
CA GLY A 37 0.55 -5.40 4.44
C GLY A 37 -0.42 -4.55 3.61
N MET A 38 -1.71 -4.89 3.57
CA MET A 38 -2.71 -4.19 2.77
C MET A 38 -3.43 -3.07 3.53
N LEU A 39 -3.58 -3.20 4.86
CA LEU A 39 -4.37 -2.28 5.68
C LEU A 39 -4.06 -0.78 5.45
N PRO A 40 -2.79 -0.34 5.43
CA PRO A 40 -2.49 1.09 5.24
C PRO A 40 -2.98 1.62 3.89
N GLY A 41 -2.76 0.85 2.81
CA GLY A 41 -3.22 1.19 1.48
C GLY A 41 -4.74 1.18 1.37
N THR A 42 -5.39 0.18 1.99
CA THR A 42 -6.86 0.10 2.05
C THR A 42 -7.47 1.31 2.74
N ILE A 43 -6.91 1.75 3.88
CA ILE A 43 -7.40 2.93 4.60
C ILE A 43 -7.33 4.18 3.72
N LEU A 44 -6.19 4.42 3.07
CA LEU A 44 -6.03 5.57 2.19
C LEU A 44 -6.96 5.51 0.98
N TYR A 45 -7.12 4.34 0.37
CA TYR A 45 -7.98 4.15 -0.78
C TYR A 45 -9.46 4.38 -0.43
N VAL A 46 -9.92 3.82 0.69
CA VAL A 46 -11.30 4.01 1.18
C VAL A 46 -11.53 5.47 1.57
N ASN A 47 -10.57 6.13 2.21
CA ASN A 47 -10.69 7.55 2.56
C ASN A 47 -10.77 8.43 1.30
N ALA A 48 -9.89 8.23 0.32
CA ALA A 48 -9.97 8.95 -0.96
C ALA A 48 -11.28 8.69 -1.71
N GLY A 49 -11.77 7.45 -1.71
CA GLY A 49 -13.08 7.10 -2.28
C GLY A 49 -14.26 7.75 -1.54
N SER A 50 -14.17 7.86 -0.21
CA SER A 50 -15.18 8.54 0.62
C SER A 50 -15.22 10.04 0.34
N GLU A 51 -14.07 10.70 0.20
CA GLU A 51 -14.01 12.11 -0.18
C GLU A 51 -14.48 12.34 -1.61
N LEU A 52 -14.18 11.42 -2.54
CA LEU A 52 -14.69 11.45 -3.91
C LEU A 52 -16.22 11.38 -3.96
N ALA A 53 -16.85 10.57 -3.11
CA ALA A 53 -18.30 10.40 -3.08
C ALA A 53 -19.05 11.65 -2.57
N LYS A 54 -18.36 12.59 -1.91
CA LYS A 54 -18.92 13.85 -1.41
C LYS A 54 -18.90 14.98 -2.44
N ILE A 55 -18.36 14.73 -3.63
CA ILE A 55 -18.29 15.74 -4.70
C ILE A 55 -19.68 15.89 -5.31
N GLU A 56 -20.36 16.99 -5.00
CA GLU A 56 -21.68 17.34 -5.56
C GLU A 56 -21.57 18.43 -6.63
N SER A 57 -20.46 19.19 -6.65
CA SER A 57 -20.16 20.24 -7.61
C SER A 57 -18.70 20.26 -8.05
N LEU A 58 -18.39 20.89 -9.19
CA LEU A 58 -17.02 21.06 -9.68
C LEU A 58 -16.10 21.83 -8.71
N GLY A 59 -16.67 22.66 -7.81
CA GLY A 59 -15.93 23.37 -6.78
C GLY A 59 -15.41 22.46 -5.66
N ASP A 60 -16.11 21.35 -5.39
CA ASP A 60 -15.76 20.40 -4.32
C ASP A 60 -14.51 19.57 -4.67
N ILE A 61 -14.18 19.52 -5.96
CA ILE A 61 -12.94 18.92 -6.47
C ILE A 61 -11.71 19.68 -5.95
N LEU A 62 -11.85 20.98 -5.70
CA LEU A 62 -10.79 21.83 -5.13
C LEU A 62 -10.81 21.85 -3.59
N SER A 63 -11.63 21.03 -2.94
CA SER A 63 -11.68 21.01 -1.48
C SER A 63 -10.31 20.60 -0.89
N PRO A 64 -9.82 21.30 0.14
CA PRO A 64 -8.55 20.96 0.78
C PRO A 64 -8.48 19.50 1.26
N THR A 65 -9.62 18.94 1.67
CA THR A 65 -9.74 17.56 2.14
C THR A 65 -9.54 16.55 1.02
N LEU A 66 -10.17 16.76 -0.15
CA LEU A 66 -10.03 15.87 -1.30
C LEU A 66 -8.61 15.93 -1.87
N ILE A 67 -8.06 17.13 -2.01
CA ILE A 67 -6.66 17.33 -2.44
C ILE A 67 -5.72 16.62 -1.46
N GLY A 68 -5.91 16.80 -0.15
CA GLY A 68 -5.13 16.11 0.87
C GLY A 68 -5.19 14.59 0.75
N SER A 69 -6.39 14.03 0.53
CA SER A 69 -6.60 12.58 0.37
C SER A 69 -5.89 12.02 -0.86
N PHE A 70 -5.97 12.73 -1.99
CA PHE A 70 -5.26 12.33 -3.21
C PHE A 70 -3.76 12.50 -3.13
N VAL A 71 -3.29 13.57 -2.50
CA VAL A 71 -1.85 13.79 -2.24
C VAL A 71 -1.32 12.67 -1.34
N LEU A 72 -2.03 12.30 -0.28
CA LEU A 72 -1.66 11.16 0.56
C LEU A 72 -1.63 9.86 -0.25
N LEU A 73 -2.64 9.61 -1.08
CA LEU A 73 -2.71 8.42 -1.92
C LEU A 73 -1.58 8.36 -2.96
N GLY A 74 -1.18 9.50 -3.54
CA GLY A 74 -0.08 9.61 -4.49
C GLY A 74 1.31 9.54 -3.85
N ILE A 75 1.49 10.12 -2.66
CA ILE A 75 2.78 10.10 -1.93
C ILE A 75 3.01 8.74 -1.26
N PHE A 76 1.94 8.06 -0.83
CA PHE A 76 2.04 6.81 -0.08
C PHE A 76 2.96 5.76 -0.70
N PRO A 77 2.85 5.40 -2.01
CA PRO A 77 3.75 4.43 -2.63
C PRO A 77 5.22 4.85 -2.57
N LEU A 78 5.50 6.15 -2.73
CA LEU A 78 6.86 6.70 -2.67
C LEU A 78 7.41 6.65 -1.24
N ALA A 79 6.59 7.00 -0.25
CA ALA A 79 6.94 6.94 1.16
C ALA A 79 7.25 5.50 1.59
N VAL A 80 6.38 4.55 1.23
CA VAL A 80 6.60 3.12 1.47
C VAL A 80 7.90 2.65 0.84
N LYS A 81 8.13 2.97 -0.44
CA LYS A 81 9.35 2.58 -1.16
C LYS A 81 10.60 3.11 -0.44
N LYS A 82 10.60 4.39 -0.06
CA LYS A 82 11.72 5.03 0.64
C LYS A 82 11.99 4.37 2.00
N ILE A 83 10.95 4.11 2.79
CA ILE A 83 11.08 3.44 4.08
C ILE A 83 11.74 2.08 3.91
N ILE A 84 11.25 1.26 2.98
CA ILE A 84 11.78 -0.08 2.73
C ILE A 84 13.25 -0.02 2.29
N THR A 85 13.60 0.86 1.35
CA THR A 85 15.00 1.03 0.90
C THR A 85 15.93 1.42 2.05
N VAL A 86 15.50 2.29 2.96
CA VAL A 86 16.31 2.67 4.15
C VAL A 86 16.48 1.48 5.11
N PHE A 87 15.43 0.69 5.33
CA PHE A 87 15.50 -0.51 6.17
C PHE A 87 16.41 -1.59 5.57
N GLU A 88 16.38 -1.77 4.25
CA GLU A 88 17.25 -2.70 3.53
C GLU A 88 18.72 -2.27 3.58
N ALA A 89 19.00 -0.97 3.36
CA ALA A 89 20.35 -0.42 3.47
C ALA A 89 20.97 -0.65 4.87
N ARG A 90 20.18 -0.40 5.93
CA ARG A 90 20.60 -0.63 7.33
C ARG A 90 20.79 -2.10 7.70
N ARG A 91 20.17 -3.04 6.96
CA ARG A 91 20.42 -4.49 7.14
C ARG A 91 21.66 -4.94 6.38
N GLY A 92 22.01 -4.29 5.26
CA GLY A 92 23.25 -4.53 4.53
C GLY A 92 24.50 -4.18 5.35
N GLU A 93 24.47 -3.07 6.09
CA GLU A 93 25.57 -2.61 6.97
C GLU A 93 25.86 -3.54 8.17
N LYS A 94 24.93 -4.42 8.55
CA LYS A 94 25.12 -5.36 9.68
C LYS A 94 25.71 -6.72 9.29
N ASN A 95 25.89 -6.98 7.99
CA ASN A 95 26.38 -8.26 7.47
C ASN A 95 27.74 -8.16 6.76
N VAL A 96 28.48 -7.06 6.98
CA VAL A 96 29.87 -6.86 6.50
C VAL A 96 30.79 -6.72 7.70
#